data_AF-A0A0V1F8L3-F1
#
_entry.id   AF-A0A0V1F8L3-F1
#
_cell.length_a   1.000
_cell.length_b   1.000
_cell.length_c   1.000
_cell.angle_alpha   90.00
_cell.angle_beta   90.00
_cell.angle_gamma   90.00
#
_symmetry.space_group_name_H-M   'P 1'
#
loop_
_entity.id
_entity.type
_entity.pdbx_description
1 polymer ?
#
loop_
_entity_poly.entity_id
_entity_poly.type
_entity_poly.pdbx_seq_one_letter_code
_entity_poly.pdbx_strand_id
1 'polypeptide(L)'
;MNNHFRSLSCSNLSSLRTEEATDEVKNPLTETLKDASRLSSALACEMCANYENGLQQYQETERRLRQQLTALQNLNERYKSELSAARLNHKELDSSVNEMMDKVSKQLTDLRDIFKAVELRHTELEGYFKGETTNIRRELSEVIASRRKIEDVYQTLSDQYDHLLGRHRQGARQLEEEKIDLPQDVEELQLLCLQLKEELIETRTAKEHLEETLMSEIVLLKAEIASEKQAKEQVEASLAHDICHLRSQLDCAQNCLLERESLYKWKVEAQSQFDKHRRRISELESHVQELEKEKLQAKELIQEGQRRAQVLQQELDNCVQVQRDFVKLSQSLQIQLEKIRQSEHEVRWEDDDDVLMCRGCKQLFNRHRRKLHCRHCGRIFCDPCLSRTVSSGPQRKPAKVCEVCHTLLVSETAPYFSVEVPHSQLDGA
;
A
#
# COMPACT_ATOMS: atom_id res chain seq x y z
N MET A 1 26.50 -1.94 -10.42
CA MET A 1 26.40 -0.89 -11.44
C MET A 1 25.25 0.02 -11.03
N ASN A 2 25.50 1.00 -10.17
CA ASN A 2 25.82 2.41 -10.46
C ASN A 2 24.61 3.28 -10.83
N ASN A 3 24.55 4.41 -10.09
CA ASN A 3 23.86 5.70 -10.31
C ASN A 3 22.42 5.80 -9.77
N HIS A 4 22.16 6.39 -8.58
CA HIS A 4 22.18 7.82 -8.18
C HIS A 4 21.35 8.77 -9.05
N PHE A 5 20.30 9.37 -8.44
CA PHE A 5 20.05 10.81 -8.26
C PHE A 5 18.89 10.92 -7.21
N ARG A 6 19.10 11.44 -5.98
CA ARG A 6 18.98 12.87 -5.57
C ARG A 6 17.62 13.46 -6.03
N SER A 7 16.76 14.07 -5.22
CA SER A 7 17.00 14.81 -3.96
C SER A 7 15.70 15.45 -3.46
N LEU A 8 15.59 15.64 -2.12
CA LEU A 8 15.03 16.82 -1.41
C LEU A 8 13.52 17.10 -1.55
N SER A 9 12.77 17.64 -0.59
CA SER A 9 12.81 17.84 0.87
C SER A 9 11.67 18.84 1.17
N CYS A 10 11.03 18.73 2.33
CA CYS A 10 10.41 19.77 3.17
C CYS A 10 9.60 20.91 2.48
N SER A 11 8.42 21.31 2.97
CA SER A 11 8.26 21.83 4.33
C SER A 11 6.79 22.06 4.65
N ASN A 12 6.45 21.77 5.91
CA ASN A 12 5.33 22.36 6.64
C ASN A 12 5.33 23.88 6.54
N LEU A 13 4.14 24.50 6.60
CA LEU A 13 3.93 25.70 7.43
C LEU A 13 2.45 25.79 7.81
N SER A 14 2.26 25.69 9.11
CA SER A 14 1.04 25.75 9.90
C SER A 14 0.46 27.16 10.02
N SER A 15 -0.82 27.19 10.37
CA SER A 15 -1.58 28.23 11.08
C SER A 15 -0.79 29.38 11.70
N LEU A 16 -1.31 30.60 11.53
CA LEU A 16 -1.39 31.60 12.59
C LEU A 16 -2.52 32.61 12.29
N ARG A 17 -3.54 32.58 13.16
CA ARG A 17 -4.41 33.71 13.47
C ARG A 17 -3.57 34.75 14.19
N THR A 18 -3.80 36.03 13.89
CA THR A 18 -3.54 37.12 14.82
C THR A 18 -4.73 38.08 14.79
N GLU A 19 -5.40 38.16 15.94
CA GLU A 19 -6.22 39.29 16.38
C GLU A 19 -5.33 40.50 16.63
N GLU A 20 -5.88 41.71 16.50
CA GLU A 20 -5.53 42.97 17.21
C GLU A 20 -6.09 44.16 16.40
N ALA A 21 -6.45 45.31 16.93
CA ALA A 21 -6.99 45.78 18.19
C ALA A 21 -7.34 47.26 17.89
N THR A 22 -8.50 47.71 18.34
CA THR A 22 -8.91 49.12 18.30
C THR A 22 -8.10 49.92 19.32
N ASP A 23 -7.62 51.12 18.97
CA ASP A 23 -7.46 52.18 19.97
C ASP A 23 -7.60 53.58 19.35
N GLU A 24 -8.59 54.30 19.86
CA GLU A 24 -8.77 55.74 19.73
C GLU A 24 -7.77 56.47 20.65
N VAL A 25 -7.03 57.44 20.13
CA VAL A 25 -6.38 58.47 20.96
C VAL A 25 -6.79 59.85 20.44
N LYS A 26 -7.58 60.56 21.25
CA LYS A 26 -7.92 61.98 21.08
C LYS A 26 -6.77 62.86 21.59
N ASN A 27 -6.37 63.89 20.85
CA ASN A 27 -5.80 65.13 21.41
C ASN A 27 -5.83 66.30 20.38
N PRO A 28 -5.71 67.58 20.80
CA PRO A 28 -6.70 68.60 20.47
C PRO A 28 -6.05 69.83 19.82
N LEU A 29 -6.16 69.97 18.50
CA LEU A 29 -5.71 71.17 17.77
C LEU A 29 -6.64 71.44 16.58
N THR A 30 -7.92 71.75 16.86
CA THR A 30 -8.94 72.06 15.85
C THR A 30 -9.19 73.56 15.62
N GLU A 31 -8.33 74.46 16.09
CA GLU A 31 -8.56 75.91 15.91
C GLU A 31 -7.43 76.71 15.24
N THR A 32 -6.33 76.09 14.79
CA THR A 32 -5.23 76.81 14.10
C THR A 32 -4.97 76.37 12.65
N LEU A 33 -5.80 75.49 12.07
CA LEU A 33 -5.65 75.04 10.68
C LEU A 33 -6.62 75.73 9.69
N LYS A 34 -7.58 76.52 10.16
CA LYS A 34 -8.50 77.29 9.27
C LYS A 34 -7.85 78.53 8.64
N ASP A 35 -6.74 79.02 9.21
CA ASP A 35 -6.03 80.19 8.66
C ASP A 35 -4.75 79.81 7.89
N ALA A 36 -4.15 78.65 8.15
CA ALA A 36 -3.12 78.08 7.28
C ALA A 36 -3.70 77.54 5.95
N SER A 37 -4.97 77.12 5.94
CA SER A 37 -5.67 76.70 4.72
C SER A 37 -6.06 77.87 3.80
N ARG A 38 -6.15 79.12 4.32
CA ARG A 38 -6.48 80.30 3.52
C ARG A 38 -5.27 80.96 2.85
N LEU A 39 -4.09 80.91 3.46
CA LEU A 39 -2.84 81.35 2.80
C LEU A 39 -2.26 80.30 1.84
N SER A 40 -2.64 79.03 1.98
CA SER A 40 -2.33 78.00 0.99
C SER A 40 -3.16 78.12 -0.30
N SER A 41 -4.33 78.79 -0.28
CA SER A 41 -5.16 78.94 -1.48
C SER A 41 -4.79 80.15 -2.34
N ALA A 42 -4.06 81.13 -1.81
CA ALA A 42 -3.63 82.33 -2.54
C ALA A 42 -2.29 82.17 -3.29
N LEU A 43 -1.54 81.10 -2.98
CA LEU A 43 -0.33 80.66 -3.72
C LEU A 43 -0.48 79.24 -4.28
N ALA A 44 -1.72 78.75 -4.41
CA ALA A 44 -1.97 77.51 -5.12
C ALA A 44 -1.75 77.76 -6.61
N CYS A 45 -0.59 77.38 -7.12
CA CYS A 45 -0.33 77.34 -8.55
C CYS A 45 -1.40 76.45 -9.21
N GLU A 46 -2.31 77.02 -9.99
CA GLU A 46 -3.40 76.29 -10.66
C GLU A 46 -2.86 75.15 -11.53
N MET A 47 -1.67 75.32 -12.11
CA MET A 47 -0.97 74.25 -12.81
C MET A 47 -0.56 73.10 -11.88
N CYS A 48 0.00 73.40 -10.70
CA CYS A 48 0.36 72.37 -9.72
C CYS A 48 -0.88 71.65 -9.18
N ALA A 49 -1.98 72.35 -8.92
CA ALA A 49 -3.25 71.75 -8.50
C ALA A 49 -3.86 70.86 -9.60
N ASN A 50 -3.75 71.26 -10.87
CA ASN A 50 -4.17 70.43 -12.00
C ASN A 50 -3.28 69.19 -12.19
N TYR A 51 -1.97 69.31 -12.02
CA TYR A 51 -1.05 68.16 -12.04
C TYR A 51 -1.26 67.23 -10.84
N GLU A 52 -1.55 67.76 -9.65
CA GLU A 52 -1.86 66.98 -8.45
C GLU A 52 -3.19 66.24 -8.59
N ASN A 53 -4.24 66.90 -9.08
CA ASN A 53 -5.51 66.25 -9.42
C ASN A 53 -5.33 65.18 -10.51
N GLY A 54 -4.52 65.46 -11.53
CA GLY A 54 -4.18 64.47 -12.56
C GLY A 54 -3.44 63.26 -11.97
N LEU A 55 -2.44 63.49 -11.12
CA LEU A 55 -1.68 62.44 -10.44
C LEU A 55 -2.58 61.60 -9.52
N GLN A 56 -3.47 62.22 -8.76
CA GLN A 56 -4.45 61.51 -7.93
C GLN A 56 -5.40 60.64 -8.76
N GLN A 57 -5.89 61.15 -9.90
CA GLN A 57 -6.70 60.34 -10.84
C GLN A 57 -5.90 59.16 -11.42
N TYR A 58 -4.62 59.36 -11.76
CA TYR A 58 -3.75 58.27 -12.21
C TYR A 58 -3.49 57.24 -11.11
N GLN A 59 -3.28 57.66 -9.86
CA GLN A 59 -3.10 56.76 -8.72
C GLN A 59 -4.38 55.98 -8.40
N GLU A 60 -5.55 56.62 -8.46
CA GLU A 60 -6.85 55.95 -8.23
C GLU A 60 -7.15 54.94 -9.35
N THR A 61 -6.87 55.28 -10.61
CA THR A 61 -7.01 54.35 -11.74
C THR A 61 -6.01 53.20 -11.66
N GLU A 62 -4.75 53.45 -11.27
CA GLU A 62 -3.75 52.42 -11.02
C GLU A 62 -4.19 51.47 -9.90
N ARG A 63 -4.69 52.01 -8.77
CA ARG A 63 -5.21 51.22 -7.66
C ARG A 63 -6.40 50.36 -8.10
N ARG A 64 -7.33 50.91 -8.88
CA ARG A 64 -8.46 50.17 -9.45
C ARG A 64 -8.01 49.06 -10.39
N LEU A 65 -7.06 49.33 -11.29
CA LEU A 65 -6.50 48.33 -12.20
C LEU A 65 -5.74 47.22 -11.44
N ARG A 66 -4.97 47.57 -10.40
CA ARG A 66 -4.31 46.59 -9.52
C ARG A 66 -5.33 45.71 -8.80
N GLN A 67 -6.41 46.28 -8.26
CA GLN A 67 -7.50 45.52 -7.64
C GLN A 67 -8.17 44.59 -8.66
N GLN A 68 -8.46 45.07 -9.87
CA GLN A 68 -9.02 44.25 -10.95
C GLN A 68 -8.06 43.12 -11.36
N LEU A 69 -6.76 43.38 -11.45
CA LEU A 69 -5.74 42.37 -11.75
C LEU A 69 -5.73 41.27 -10.67
N THR A 70 -5.72 41.65 -9.38
CA THR A 70 -5.75 40.68 -8.28
C THR A 70 -7.04 39.86 -8.25
N ALA A 71 -8.19 40.48 -8.55
CA ALA A 71 -9.46 39.77 -8.65
C ALA A 71 -9.46 38.77 -9.81
N LEU A 72 -8.93 39.15 -10.97
CA LEU A 72 -8.78 38.26 -12.13
C LEU A 72 -7.78 37.13 -11.86
N GLN A 73 -6.67 37.41 -11.17
CA GLN A 73 -5.71 36.38 -10.76
C GLN A 73 -6.34 35.35 -9.82
N ASN A 74 -7.07 35.80 -8.81
CA ASN A 74 -7.78 34.91 -7.89
C ASN A 74 -8.85 34.08 -8.60
N LEU A 75 -9.57 34.67 -9.55
CA LEU A 75 -10.55 33.95 -10.39
C LEU A 75 -9.86 32.90 -11.26
N ASN A 76 -8.71 33.23 -11.85
CA ASN A 76 -7.94 32.32 -12.69
C ASN A 76 -7.41 31.12 -11.88
N GLU A 77 -6.88 31.35 -10.67
CA GLU A 77 -6.44 30.27 -9.79
C GLU A 77 -7.61 29.37 -9.35
N ARG A 78 -8.79 29.94 -9.07
CA ARG A 78 -10.01 29.15 -8.81
C ARG A 78 -10.38 28.28 -9.99
N TYR A 79 -10.44 28.84 -11.21
CA TYR A 79 -10.75 28.05 -12.41
C TYR A 79 -9.71 26.98 -12.72
N LYS A 80 -8.42 27.24 -12.47
CA LYS A 80 -7.37 26.20 -12.58
C LYS A 80 -7.61 25.06 -11.61
N SER A 81 -7.91 25.39 -10.35
CA SER A 81 -8.21 24.38 -9.32
C SER A 81 -9.45 23.56 -9.69
N GLU A 82 -10.54 24.22 -10.08
CA GLU A 82 -11.78 23.55 -10.54
C GLU A 82 -11.54 22.66 -11.77
N LEU A 83 -10.77 23.14 -12.75
CA LEU A 83 -10.41 22.35 -13.93
C LEU A 83 -9.56 21.14 -13.56
N SER A 84 -8.63 21.28 -12.61
CA SER A 84 -7.81 20.16 -12.14
C SER A 84 -8.65 19.11 -11.40
N ALA A 85 -9.60 19.54 -10.56
CA ALA A 85 -10.53 18.67 -9.88
C ALA A 85 -11.47 17.96 -10.86
N ALA A 86 -12.01 18.68 -11.85
CA ALA A 86 -12.84 18.10 -12.90
C ALA A 86 -12.09 17.05 -13.73
N ARG A 87 -10.80 17.28 -14.05
CA ARG A 87 -9.94 16.30 -14.74
C ARG A 87 -9.70 15.05 -13.90
N LEU A 88 -9.47 15.20 -12.59
CA LEU A 88 -9.28 14.07 -11.70
C LEU A 88 -10.57 13.24 -11.62
N ASN A 89 -11.71 13.88 -11.41
CA ASN A 89 -13.02 13.22 -11.38
C ASN A 89 -13.31 12.51 -12.71
N HIS A 90 -13.01 13.13 -13.85
CA HIS A 90 -13.20 12.49 -15.16
C HIS A 90 -12.34 11.23 -15.30
N LYS A 91 -11.08 11.28 -14.86
CA LYS A 91 -10.18 10.12 -14.89
C LYS A 91 -10.68 8.99 -13.98
N GLU A 92 -11.20 9.33 -12.80
CA GLU A 92 -11.81 8.38 -11.88
C GLU A 92 -13.07 7.75 -12.47
N LEU A 93 -13.97 8.55 -13.06
CA LEU A 93 -15.14 8.05 -13.76
C LEU A 93 -14.75 7.13 -14.92
N ASP A 94 -13.79 7.52 -15.76
CA ASP A 94 -13.30 6.69 -16.86
C ASP A 94 -12.76 5.35 -16.35
N SER A 95 -11.98 5.36 -15.27
CA SER A 95 -11.47 4.13 -14.67
C SER A 95 -12.60 3.24 -14.15
N SER A 96 -13.60 3.81 -13.48
CA SER A 96 -14.78 3.09 -12.97
C SER A 96 -15.62 2.51 -14.10
N VAL A 97 -15.87 3.29 -15.17
CA VAL A 97 -16.60 2.82 -16.36
C VAL A 97 -15.86 1.68 -17.04
N ASN A 98 -14.54 1.79 -17.22
CA ASN A 98 -13.73 0.71 -17.81
C ASN A 98 -13.76 -0.56 -16.95
N GLU A 99 -13.62 -0.44 -15.62
CA GLU A 99 -13.75 -1.58 -14.72
C GLU A 99 -15.13 -2.25 -14.81
N MET A 100 -16.20 -1.46 -14.90
CA MET A 100 -17.56 -1.97 -15.06
C MET A 100 -17.74 -2.64 -16.43
N MET A 101 -17.20 -2.06 -17.50
CA MET A 101 -17.20 -2.67 -18.83
C MET A 101 -16.45 -4.00 -18.83
N ASP A 102 -15.29 -4.10 -18.19
CA ASP A 102 -14.53 -5.33 -18.06
C ASP A 102 -15.29 -6.40 -17.27
N LYS A 103 -15.96 -6.02 -16.17
CA LYS A 103 -16.81 -6.92 -15.38
C LYS A 103 -17.97 -7.45 -16.22
N VAL A 104 -18.69 -6.57 -16.92
CA VAL A 104 -19.82 -6.97 -17.77
C VAL A 104 -19.34 -7.84 -18.94
N SER A 105 -18.21 -7.49 -19.56
CA SER A 105 -17.61 -8.28 -20.63
C SER A 105 -17.28 -9.70 -20.16
N LYS A 106 -16.66 -9.85 -18.98
CA LYS A 106 -16.40 -11.16 -18.36
C LYS A 106 -17.69 -11.94 -18.06
N GLN A 107 -18.68 -11.28 -17.49
CA GLN A 107 -19.98 -11.92 -17.23
C GLN A 107 -20.66 -12.39 -18.52
N LEU A 108 -20.56 -11.62 -19.61
CA LEU A 108 -21.09 -12.00 -20.91
C LEU A 108 -20.34 -13.17 -21.53
N THR A 109 -19.02 -13.25 -21.37
CA THR A 109 -18.24 -14.41 -21.83
C THR A 109 -18.59 -15.66 -21.04
N ASP A 110 -18.69 -15.55 -19.71
CA ASP A 110 -19.03 -16.68 -18.84
C ASP A 110 -20.44 -17.20 -19.14
N LEU A 111 -21.42 -16.30 -19.29
CA LEU A 111 -22.78 -16.67 -19.69
C LEU A 111 -22.80 -17.34 -21.07
N ARG A 112 -22.04 -16.81 -22.04
CA ARG A 112 -21.95 -17.40 -23.38
C ARG A 112 -21.41 -18.82 -23.34
N ASP A 113 -20.40 -19.08 -22.53
CA ASP A 113 -19.79 -20.41 -22.42
C ASP A 113 -20.74 -21.39 -21.71
N ILE A 114 -21.48 -20.93 -20.70
CA ILE A 114 -22.57 -21.70 -20.07
C ILE A 114 -23.65 -22.03 -21.10
N PHE A 115 -24.10 -21.06 -21.89
CA PHE A 115 -25.13 -21.28 -22.93
C PHE A 115 -24.67 -22.33 -23.95
N LYS A 116 -23.43 -22.25 -24.44
CA LYS A 116 -22.87 -23.26 -25.36
C LYS A 116 -22.82 -24.65 -24.74
N ALA A 117 -22.44 -24.76 -23.46
CA ALA A 117 -22.41 -26.04 -22.76
C ALA A 117 -23.82 -26.64 -22.61
N VAL A 118 -24.81 -25.80 -22.30
CA VAL A 118 -26.22 -26.20 -22.19
C VAL A 118 -26.77 -26.63 -23.56
N GLU A 119 -26.48 -25.89 -24.62
CA GLU A 119 -26.88 -26.24 -26.00
C GLU A 119 -26.28 -27.58 -26.42
N LEU A 120 -24.99 -27.81 -26.20
CA LEU A 120 -24.34 -29.08 -26.49
C LEU A 120 -25.03 -30.22 -25.73
N ARG A 121 -25.24 -30.05 -24.42
CA ARG A 121 -25.88 -31.07 -23.59
C ARG A 121 -27.33 -31.36 -24.03
N HIS A 122 -28.04 -30.33 -24.46
CA HIS A 122 -29.38 -30.48 -25.01
C HIS A 122 -29.35 -31.31 -26.30
N THR A 123 -28.45 -31.01 -27.24
CA THR A 123 -28.31 -31.78 -28.49
C THR A 123 -27.93 -33.25 -28.25
N GLU A 124 -27.06 -33.52 -27.28
CA GLU A 124 -26.72 -34.89 -26.85
C GLU A 124 -27.95 -35.64 -26.31
N LEU A 125 -28.71 -35.00 -25.43
CA LEU A 125 -29.93 -35.60 -24.85
C LEU A 125 -31.00 -35.83 -25.92
N GLU A 126 -31.20 -34.88 -26.82
CA GLU A 126 -32.13 -35.07 -27.96
C GLU A 126 -31.69 -36.25 -28.84
N GLY A 127 -30.39 -36.37 -29.13
CA GLY A 127 -29.83 -37.49 -29.87
C GLY A 127 -30.08 -38.83 -29.16
N TYR A 128 -29.82 -38.88 -27.86
CA TYR A 128 -30.07 -40.04 -27.02
C TYR A 128 -31.55 -40.46 -27.04
N PHE A 129 -32.48 -39.53 -26.78
CA PHE A 129 -33.91 -39.84 -26.78
C PHE A 129 -34.42 -40.26 -28.16
N LYS A 130 -33.92 -39.66 -29.25
CA LYS A 130 -34.23 -40.10 -30.62
C LYS A 130 -33.74 -41.53 -30.85
N GLY A 131 -32.51 -41.85 -30.44
CA GLY A 131 -31.94 -43.19 -30.52
C GLY A 131 -32.75 -44.23 -29.75
N GLU A 132 -33.07 -43.95 -28.49
CA GLU A 132 -33.90 -44.84 -27.67
C GLU A 132 -35.31 -45.02 -28.24
N THR A 133 -35.92 -43.95 -28.75
CA THR A 133 -37.24 -44.07 -29.40
C THR A 133 -37.19 -44.96 -30.64
N THR A 134 -36.11 -44.89 -31.42
CA THR A 134 -35.93 -45.78 -32.58
C THR A 134 -35.69 -47.23 -32.17
N ASN A 135 -34.93 -47.47 -31.09
CA ASN A 135 -34.68 -48.80 -30.55
C ASN A 135 -35.97 -49.44 -30.03
N ILE A 136 -36.71 -48.74 -29.18
CA ILE A 136 -38.00 -49.21 -28.65
C ILE A 136 -38.98 -49.50 -29.79
N ARG A 137 -39.02 -48.65 -30.83
CA ARG A 137 -39.88 -48.87 -32.00
C ARG A 137 -39.49 -50.14 -32.78
N ARG A 138 -38.19 -50.41 -32.92
CA ARG A 138 -37.67 -51.62 -33.56
C ARG A 138 -38.07 -52.86 -32.76
N GLU A 139 -37.81 -52.87 -31.46
CA GLU A 139 -38.16 -53.98 -30.56
C GLU A 139 -39.67 -54.24 -30.55
N LEU A 140 -40.49 -53.18 -30.47
CA LEU A 140 -41.93 -53.31 -30.55
C LEU A 140 -42.38 -53.93 -31.89
N SER A 141 -41.73 -53.56 -33.00
CA SER A 141 -42.02 -54.12 -34.31
C SER A 141 -41.66 -55.61 -34.39
N GLU A 142 -40.54 -56.02 -33.78
CA GLU A 142 -40.12 -57.41 -33.67
C GLU A 142 -41.09 -58.24 -32.83
N VAL A 143 -41.53 -57.70 -31.69
CA VAL A 143 -42.54 -58.35 -30.82
C VAL A 143 -43.87 -58.49 -31.54
N ILE A 144 -44.34 -57.44 -32.25
CA ILE A 144 -45.58 -57.52 -33.04
C ILE A 144 -45.46 -58.57 -34.15
N ALA A 145 -44.32 -58.64 -34.83
CA ALA A 145 -44.08 -59.65 -35.87
C ALA A 145 -44.06 -61.07 -35.29
N SER A 146 -43.40 -61.28 -34.15
CA SER A 146 -43.41 -62.56 -33.43
C SER A 146 -44.83 -62.96 -33.00
N ARG A 147 -45.59 -62.02 -32.43
CA ARG A 147 -46.98 -62.26 -32.03
C ARG A 147 -47.86 -62.70 -33.21
N ARG A 148 -47.72 -62.04 -34.36
CA ARG A 148 -48.46 -62.41 -35.58
C ARG A 148 -48.12 -63.82 -36.07
N LYS A 149 -46.84 -64.21 -36.04
CA LYS A 149 -46.44 -65.58 -36.39
C LYS A 149 -47.09 -66.61 -35.48
N ILE A 150 -47.15 -66.34 -34.17
CA ILE A 150 -47.81 -67.23 -33.20
C ILE A 150 -49.32 -67.27 -33.43
N GLU A 151 -49.96 -66.13 -33.71
CA GLU A 151 -51.39 -66.06 -34.07
C GLU A 151 -51.69 -66.91 -35.32
N ASP A 152 -50.86 -66.83 -36.37
CA ASP A 152 -51.02 -67.63 -37.59
C ASP A 152 -50.88 -69.14 -37.32
N VAL A 153 -49.87 -69.54 -36.52
CA VAL A 153 -49.67 -70.94 -36.12
C VAL A 153 -50.84 -71.45 -35.29
N TYR A 154 -51.33 -70.65 -34.33
CA TYR A 154 -52.48 -70.99 -33.51
C TYR A 154 -53.74 -71.19 -34.36
N GLN A 155 -53.99 -70.28 -35.31
CA GLN A 155 -55.13 -70.40 -36.21
C GLN A 155 -55.04 -71.65 -37.07
N THR A 156 -53.86 -71.91 -37.65
CA THR A 156 -53.61 -73.10 -38.46
C THR A 156 -53.84 -74.39 -37.65
N LEU A 157 -53.37 -74.43 -36.41
CA LEU A 157 -53.56 -75.58 -35.52
C LEU A 157 -55.03 -75.78 -35.13
N SER A 158 -55.75 -74.68 -34.86
CA SER A 158 -57.19 -74.71 -34.57
C SER A 158 -57.97 -75.29 -35.76
N ASP A 159 -57.68 -74.83 -36.98
CA ASP A 159 -58.34 -75.31 -38.19
C ASP A 159 -58.03 -76.80 -38.45
N GLN A 160 -56.78 -77.23 -38.21
CA GLN A 160 -56.38 -78.63 -38.30
C GLN A 160 -57.10 -79.51 -37.25
N TYR A 161 -57.25 -79.01 -36.03
CA TYR A 161 -57.95 -79.72 -34.96
C TYR A 161 -59.45 -79.88 -35.27
N ASP A 162 -60.10 -78.83 -35.74
CA ASP A 162 -61.50 -78.89 -36.18
C ASP A 162 -61.68 -79.84 -37.36
N HIS A 163 -60.74 -79.84 -38.31
CA HIS A 163 -60.75 -80.76 -39.45
C HIS A 163 -60.57 -82.22 -39.02
N LEU A 164 -59.64 -82.50 -38.10
CA LEU A 164 -59.44 -83.84 -37.54
C LEU A 164 -60.66 -84.32 -36.77
N LEU A 165 -61.24 -83.47 -35.91
CA LEU A 165 -62.49 -83.78 -35.21
C LEU A 165 -63.64 -84.06 -36.19
N GLY A 166 -63.73 -83.27 -37.27
CA GLY A 166 -64.70 -83.47 -38.34
C GLY A 166 -64.53 -84.83 -39.02
N ARG A 167 -63.31 -85.16 -39.44
CA ARG A 167 -63.00 -86.48 -40.03
C ARG A 167 -63.24 -87.63 -39.06
N HIS A 168 -62.85 -87.50 -37.79
CA HIS A 168 -63.10 -88.53 -36.78
C HIS A 168 -64.61 -88.77 -36.59
N ARG A 169 -65.42 -87.70 -36.50
CA ARG A 169 -66.88 -87.83 -36.42
C ARG A 169 -67.47 -88.47 -37.68
N GLN A 170 -66.97 -88.10 -38.86
CA GLN A 170 -67.41 -88.67 -40.13
C GLN A 170 -67.07 -90.15 -40.24
N GLY A 171 -65.82 -90.53 -39.94
CA GLY A 171 -65.38 -91.92 -39.94
C GLY A 171 -66.13 -92.77 -38.91
N ALA A 172 -66.40 -92.24 -37.72
CA ALA A 172 -67.22 -92.92 -36.71
C ALA A 172 -68.66 -93.18 -37.20
N ARG A 173 -69.29 -92.20 -37.86
CA ARG A 173 -70.62 -92.37 -38.47
C ARG A 173 -70.62 -93.39 -39.61
N GLN A 174 -69.60 -93.35 -40.46
CA GLN A 174 -69.45 -94.32 -41.55
C GLN A 174 -69.35 -95.75 -41.01
N LEU A 175 -68.55 -95.96 -39.96
CA LEU A 175 -68.43 -97.25 -39.27
C LEU A 175 -69.74 -97.68 -38.58
N GLU A 176 -70.55 -96.75 -38.06
CA GLU A 176 -71.86 -97.06 -37.47
C GLU A 176 -72.93 -97.39 -38.54
N GLU A 177 -72.88 -96.75 -39.71
CA GLU A 177 -73.83 -96.93 -40.81
C GLU A 177 -73.48 -98.12 -41.72
N GLU A 178 -72.21 -98.54 -41.73
CA GLU A 178 -71.77 -99.74 -42.46
C GLU A 178 -72.44 -101.00 -41.90
N LYS A 179 -73.08 -101.76 -42.79
CA LYS A 179 -73.62 -103.07 -42.45
C LYS A 179 -72.47 -104.06 -42.42
N ILE A 180 -72.34 -104.78 -41.31
CA ILE A 180 -71.36 -105.87 -41.18
C ILE A 180 -71.86 -107.06 -42.00
N ASP A 181 -71.47 -107.13 -43.27
CA ASP A 181 -71.68 -108.31 -44.12
C ASP A 181 -70.53 -109.31 -43.87
N LEU A 182 -70.87 -110.48 -43.34
CA LEU A 182 -69.90 -111.58 -43.21
C LEU A 182 -69.78 -112.31 -44.55
N PRO A 183 -68.55 -112.57 -45.04
CA PRO A 183 -68.32 -113.30 -46.29
C PRO A 183 -69.04 -114.65 -46.28
N GLN A 184 -69.76 -114.99 -47.35
CA GLN A 184 -70.54 -116.22 -47.42
C GLN A 184 -69.78 -117.36 -48.12
N ASP A 185 -68.68 -117.03 -48.81
CA ASP A 185 -67.77 -117.98 -49.45
C ASP A 185 -66.28 -117.68 -49.20
N VAL A 186 -65.41 -118.63 -49.59
CA VAL A 186 -63.96 -118.56 -49.36
C VAL A 186 -63.28 -117.52 -50.28
N GLU A 187 -63.86 -117.25 -51.44
CA GLU A 187 -63.31 -116.31 -52.43
C GLU A 187 -63.55 -114.85 -51.99
N GLU A 188 -64.74 -114.53 -51.51
CA GLU A 188 -65.09 -113.26 -50.87
C GLU A 188 -64.23 -112.99 -49.63
N LEU A 189 -63.99 -114.01 -48.80
CA LEU A 189 -63.10 -113.90 -47.64
C LEU A 189 -61.65 -113.62 -48.06
N GLN A 190 -61.15 -114.28 -49.12
CA GLN A 190 -59.81 -114.01 -49.65
C GLN A 190 -59.69 -112.59 -50.21
N LEU A 191 -60.71 -112.10 -50.92
CA LEU A 191 -60.74 -110.73 -51.43
C LEU A 191 -60.72 -109.69 -50.30
N LEU A 192 -61.56 -109.86 -49.28
CA LEU A 192 -61.59 -108.99 -48.10
C LEU A 192 -60.24 -109.02 -47.35
N CYS A 193 -59.63 -110.19 -47.21
CA CYS A 193 -58.31 -110.33 -46.60
C CYS A 193 -57.20 -109.65 -47.41
N LEU A 194 -57.30 -109.62 -48.75
CA LEU A 194 -56.36 -108.90 -49.60
C LEU A 194 -56.55 -107.39 -49.47
N GLN A 195 -57.79 -106.90 -49.48
CA GLN A 195 -58.12 -105.48 -49.28
C GLN A 195 -57.61 -104.97 -47.93
N LEU A 196 -57.89 -105.68 -46.84
CA LEU A 196 -57.40 -105.31 -45.51
C LEU A 196 -55.86 -105.34 -45.40
N LYS A 197 -55.20 -106.24 -46.14
CA LYS A 197 -53.74 -106.26 -46.21
C LYS A 197 -53.19 -105.07 -47.00
N GLU A 198 -53.85 -104.69 -48.09
CA GLU A 198 -53.48 -103.52 -48.88
C GLU A 198 -53.64 -102.23 -48.06
N GLU A 199 -54.76 -102.04 -47.37
CA GLU A 199 -54.98 -100.91 -46.45
C GLU A 199 -53.95 -100.90 -45.29
N LEU A 200 -53.60 -102.07 -44.74
CA LEU A 200 -52.54 -102.18 -43.74
C LEU A 200 -51.17 -101.78 -44.29
N ILE A 201 -50.87 -102.11 -45.55
CA ILE A 201 -49.63 -101.71 -46.21
C ILE A 201 -49.63 -100.19 -46.42
N GLU A 202 -50.70 -99.62 -46.95
CA GLU A 202 -50.81 -98.17 -47.18
C GLU A 202 -50.66 -97.37 -45.89
N THR A 203 -51.41 -97.74 -44.84
CA THR A 203 -51.33 -97.07 -43.53
C THR A 203 -49.94 -97.20 -42.89
N ARG A 204 -49.30 -98.36 -43.04
CA ARG A 204 -47.93 -98.57 -42.57
C ARG A 204 -46.93 -97.69 -43.32
N THR A 205 -47.02 -97.62 -44.65
CA THR A 205 -46.14 -96.75 -45.45
C THR A 205 -46.34 -95.27 -45.13
N ALA A 206 -47.58 -94.83 -44.90
CA ALA A 206 -47.88 -93.46 -44.51
C ALA A 206 -47.30 -93.13 -43.12
N LYS A 207 -47.40 -94.08 -42.17
CA LYS A 207 -46.80 -93.96 -40.85
C LYS A 207 -45.27 -93.89 -40.92
N GLU A 208 -44.63 -94.78 -41.67
CA GLU A 208 -43.17 -94.80 -41.83
C GLU A 208 -42.68 -93.47 -42.43
N HIS A 209 -43.37 -92.95 -43.45
CA HIS A 209 -43.01 -91.65 -44.03
C HIS A 209 -43.19 -90.48 -43.05
N LEU A 210 -44.26 -90.50 -42.23
CA LEU A 210 -44.46 -89.50 -41.19
C LEU A 210 -43.35 -89.58 -40.11
N GLU A 211 -42.99 -90.78 -39.67
CA GLU A 211 -41.90 -90.98 -38.71
C GLU A 211 -40.57 -90.44 -39.25
N GLU A 212 -40.26 -90.64 -40.54
CA GLU A 212 -39.07 -90.07 -41.18
C GLU A 212 -39.10 -88.54 -41.24
N THR A 213 -40.24 -87.95 -41.60
CA THR A 213 -40.37 -86.48 -41.63
C THR A 213 -40.19 -85.87 -40.23
N LEU A 214 -40.83 -86.44 -39.20
CA LEU A 214 -40.66 -86.00 -37.81
C LEU A 214 -39.22 -86.17 -37.33
N MET A 215 -38.55 -87.27 -37.72
CA MET A 215 -37.14 -87.47 -37.40
C MET A 215 -36.27 -86.35 -38.01
N SER A 216 -36.54 -85.99 -39.27
CA SER A 216 -35.83 -84.90 -39.94
C SER A 216 -36.06 -83.54 -39.28
N GLU A 217 -37.30 -83.26 -38.85
CA GLU A 217 -37.67 -82.02 -38.15
C GLU A 217 -37.00 -81.94 -36.76
N ILE A 218 -36.96 -83.05 -36.01
CA ILE A 218 -36.24 -83.13 -34.73
C ILE A 218 -34.75 -82.83 -34.91
N VAL A 219 -34.13 -83.32 -35.98
CA VAL A 219 -32.72 -83.05 -36.27
C VAL A 219 -32.50 -81.56 -36.57
N LEU A 220 -33.37 -80.94 -37.37
CA LEU A 220 -33.31 -79.51 -37.67
C LEU A 220 -33.48 -78.66 -36.41
N LEU A 221 -34.49 -78.93 -35.59
CA LEU A 221 -34.75 -78.22 -34.34
C LEU A 221 -33.57 -78.36 -33.36
N LYS A 222 -32.95 -79.55 -33.29
CA LYS A 222 -31.75 -79.75 -32.46
C LYS A 222 -30.56 -78.91 -32.94
N ALA A 223 -30.37 -78.80 -34.25
CA ALA A 223 -29.31 -77.96 -34.83
C ALA A 223 -29.57 -76.47 -34.55
N GLU A 224 -30.81 -76.02 -34.67
CA GLU A 224 -31.21 -74.64 -34.39
C GLU A 224 -31.00 -74.29 -32.90
N ILE A 225 -31.41 -75.16 -31.97
CA ILE A 225 -31.16 -75.00 -30.53
C ILE A 225 -29.65 -74.94 -30.24
N ALA A 226 -28.83 -75.75 -30.91
CA ALA A 226 -27.39 -75.74 -30.71
C ALA A 226 -26.75 -74.42 -31.20
N SER A 227 -27.18 -73.92 -32.36
CA SER A 227 -26.75 -72.62 -32.91
C SER A 227 -27.12 -71.47 -31.97
N GLU A 228 -28.35 -71.45 -31.47
CA GLU A 228 -28.83 -70.41 -30.55
C GLU A 228 -28.05 -70.43 -29.22
N LYS A 229 -27.74 -71.62 -28.69
CA LYS A 229 -26.89 -71.77 -27.50
C LYS A 229 -25.49 -71.19 -27.71
N GLN A 230 -24.87 -71.47 -28.86
CA GLN A 230 -23.55 -70.93 -29.17
C GLN A 230 -23.57 -69.40 -29.31
N ALA A 231 -24.60 -68.85 -29.97
CA ALA A 231 -24.78 -67.40 -30.08
C ALA A 231 -24.94 -66.75 -28.70
N LYS A 232 -25.73 -67.38 -27.81
CA LYS A 232 -25.90 -66.93 -26.43
C LYS A 232 -24.58 -66.95 -25.65
N GLU A 233 -23.82 -68.04 -25.70
CA GLU A 233 -22.51 -68.15 -25.03
C GLU A 233 -21.53 -67.07 -25.53
N GLN A 234 -21.56 -66.74 -26.82
CA GLN A 234 -20.72 -65.69 -27.39
C GLN A 234 -21.10 -64.30 -26.84
N VAL A 235 -22.40 -64.00 -26.74
CA VAL A 235 -22.88 -62.73 -26.16
C VAL A 235 -22.57 -62.65 -24.66
N GLU A 236 -22.73 -63.75 -23.91
CA GLU A 236 -22.36 -63.80 -22.49
C GLU A 236 -20.86 -63.56 -22.30
N ALA A 237 -20.01 -64.12 -23.16
CA ALA A 237 -18.57 -63.89 -23.13
C ALA A 237 -18.21 -62.43 -23.44
N SER A 238 -18.86 -61.78 -24.41
CA SER A 238 -18.62 -60.37 -24.71
C SER A 238 -19.05 -59.47 -23.54
N LEU A 239 -20.23 -59.72 -22.95
CA LEU A 239 -20.70 -58.97 -21.79
C LEU A 239 -19.78 -59.16 -20.58
N ALA A 240 -19.25 -60.37 -20.35
CA ALA A 240 -18.28 -60.61 -19.30
C ALA A 240 -16.98 -59.83 -19.51
N HIS A 241 -16.51 -59.73 -20.76
CA HIS A 241 -15.35 -58.90 -21.11
C HIS A 241 -15.61 -57.41 -20.83
N ASP A 242 -16.77 -56.89 -21.26
CA ASP A 242 -17.15 -55.50 -21.04
C ASP A 242 -17.27 -55.17 -19.54
N ILE A 243 -17.85 -56.07 -18.74
CA ILE A 243 -17.91 -55.92 -17.29
C ILE A 243 -16.50 -55.86 -16.67
N CYS A 244 -15.58 -56.73 -17.12
CA CYS A 244 -14.21 -56.72 -16.63
C CYS A 244 -13.49 -55.40 -16.98
N HIS A 245 -13.65 -54.94 -18.22
CA HIS A 245 -13.08 -53.68 -18.68
C HIS A 245 -13.65 -52.47 -17.91
N LEU A 246 -14.97 -52.38 -17.74
CA LEU A 246 -15.62 -51.31 -16.99
C LEU A 246 -15.19 -51.30 -15.52
N ARG A 247 -15.03 -52.46 -14.89
CA ARG A 247 -14.48 -52.57 -13.53
C ARG A 247 -13.05 -52.02 -13.45
N SER A 248 -12.19 -52.38 -14.40
CA SER A 248 -10.82 -51.86 -14.44
C SER A 248 -10.78 -50.34 -14.65
N GLN A 249 -11.69 -49.78 -15.46
CA GLN A 249 -11.81 -48.33 -15.64
C GLN A 249 -12.29 -47.64 -14.37
N LEU A 250 -13.26 -48.23 -13.66
CA LEU A 250 -13.74 -47.73 -12.38
C LEU A 250 -12.61 -47.69 -11.35
N ASP A 251 -11.83 -48.77 -11.24
CA ASP A 251 -10.69 -48.85 -10.30
C ASP A 251 -9.64 -47.78 -10.61
N CYS A 252 -9.32 -47.58 -11.90
CA CYS A 252 -8.41 -46.52 -12.32
C CYS A 252 -8.95 -45.13 -11.95
N ALA A 253 -10.23 -44.86 -12.21
CA ALA A 253 -10.87 -43.59 -11.86
C ALA A 253 -10.89 -43.35 -10.34
N GLN A 254 -11.15 -44.39 -9.53
CA GLN A 254 -11.10 -44.31 -8.07
C GLN A 254 -9.69 -43.99 -7.55
N ASN A 255 -8.65 -44.63 -8.11
CA ASN A 255 -7.27 -44.32 -7.76
C ASN A 255 -6.90 -42.86 -8.10
N CYS A 256 -7.29 -42.37 -9.28
CA CYS A 256 -7.10 -40.97 -9.67
C CYS A 256 -7.82 -40.00 -8.71
N LEU A 257 -9.02 -40.35 -8.23
CA LEU A 257 -9.75 -39.54 -7.25
C LEU A 257 -9.03 -39.49 -5.90
N LEU A 258 -8.54 -40.62 -5.41
CA LEU A 258 -7.76 -40.70 -4.16
C LEU A 258 -6.47 -39.88 -4.24
N GLU A 259 -5.74 -39.98 -5.36
CA GLU A 259 -4.56 -39.15 -5.61
C GLU A 259 -4.92 -37.66 -5.60
N ARG A 260 -6.01 -37.27 -6.28
CA ARG A 260 -6.48 -35.87 -6.28
C ARG A 260 -6.81 -35.35 -4.88
N GLU A 261 -7.45 -36.17 -4.04
CA GLU A 261 -7.75 -35.81 -2.65
C GLU A 261 -6.47 -35.63 -1.82
N SER A 262 -5.47 -36.49 -2.02
CA SER A 262 -4.16 -36.35 -1.35
C SER A 262 -3.45 -35.06 -1.76
N LEU A 263 -3.47 -34.72 -3.06
CA LEU A 263 -2.91 -33.48 -3.59
C LEU A 263 -3.65 -32.25 -3.06
N TYR A 264 -4.98 -32.33 -2.91
CA TYR A 264 -5.76 -31.25 -2.32
C TYR A 264 -5.37 -31.01 -0.85
N LYS A 265 -5.24 -32.09 -0.05
CA LYS A 265 -4.79 -32.00 1.34
C LYS A 265 -3.38 -31.39 1.44
N TRP A 266 -2.45 -31.85 0.61
CA TRP A 266 -1.10 -31.29 0.55
C TRP A 266 -1.10 -29.81 0.15
N LYS A 267 -1.92 -29.43 -0.84
CA LYS A 267 -2.06 -28.03 -1.27
C LYS A 267 -2.56 -27.13 -0.13
N VAL A 268 -3.55 -27.57 0.63
CA VAL A 268 -4.07 -26.81 1.79
C VAL A 268 -3.01 -26.65 2.87
N GLU A 269 -2.25 -27.71 3.19
CA GLU A 269 -1.16 -27.63 4.15
C GLU A 269 -0.05 -26.70 3.69
N ALA A 270 0.37 -26.82 2.42
CA ALA A 270 1.37 -25.93 1.83
C ALA A 270 0.90 -24.46 1.88
N GLN A 271 -0.37 -24.20 1.54
CA GLN A 271 -0.97 -22.86 1.61
C GLN A 271 -0.94 -22.31 3.05
N SER A 272 -1.28 -23.14 4.05
CA SER A 272 -1.21 -22.77 5.47
C SER A 272 0.21 -22.41 5.91
N GLN A 273 1.22 -23.16 5.44
CA GLN A 273 2.62 -22.83 5.69
C GLN A 273 3.06 -21.54 5.01
N PHE A 274 2.66 -21.32 3.75
CA PHE A 274 2.90 -20.04 3.07
C PHE A 274 2.26 -18.87 3.82
N ASP A 275 1.05 -19.01 4.34
CA ASP A 275 0.39 -17.97 5.13
C ASP A 275 1.06 -17.71 6.48
N LYS A 276 1.65 -18.73 7.11
CA LYS A 276 2.49 -18.56 8.32
C LYS A 276 3.77 -17.81 7.98
N HIS A 277 4.47 -18.20 6.92
CA HIS A 277 5.68 -17.52 6.47
C HIS A 277 5.42 -16.08 6.06
N ARG A 278 4.32 -15.81 5.35
CA ARG A 278 3.89 -14.46 4.97
C ARG A 278 3.63 -13.58 6.18
N ARG A 279 2.95 -14.10 7.20
CA ARG A 279 2.77 -13.39 8.48
C ARG A 279 4.10 -13.09 9.16
N ARG A 280 5.01 -14.06 9.20
CA ARG A 280 6.33 -13.86 9.79
C ARG A 280 7.18 -12.82 9.05
N ILE A 281 7.10 -12.80 7.72
CA ILE A 281 7.76 -11.77 6.91
C ILE A 281 7.20 -10.40 7.25
N SER A 282 5.88 -10.23 7.30
CA SER A 282 5.24 -8.96 7.66
C SER A 282 5.60 -8.49 9.08
N GLU A 283 5.67 -9.40 10.05
CA GLU A 283 6.17 -9.10 11.40
C GLU A 283 7.61 -8.59 11.35
N LEU A 284 8.50 -9.30 10.67
CA LEU A 284 9.92 -8.93 10.57
C LEU A 284 10.11 -7.59 9.84
N GLU A 285 9.33 -7.33 8.79
CA GLU A 285 9.33 -6.04 8.08
C GLU A 285 8.94 -4.89 9.01
N SER A 286 7.92 -5.08 9.86
CA SER A 286 7.54 -4.07 10.86
C SER A 286 8.64 -3.83 11.89
N HIS A 287 9.31 -4.89 12.37
CA HIS A 287 10.43 -4.76 13.30
C HIS A 287 11.62 -4.02 12.66
N VAL A 288 11.90 -4.29 11.38
CA VAL A 288 12.96 -3.59 10.64
C VAL A 288 12.64 -2.10 10.53
N GLN A 289 11.39 -1.72 10.21
CA GLN A 289 10.97 -0.32 10.15
C GLN A 289 11.10 0.39 11.51
N GLU A 290 10.76 -0.29 12.61
CA GLU A 290 10.91 0.25 13.95
C GLU A 290 12.38 0.47 14.32
N LEU A 291 13.24 -0.52 14.06
CA LEU A 291 14.69 -0.40 14.26
C LEU A 291 15.31 0.69 13.38
N GLU A 292 14.82 0.89 12.16
CA GLU A 292 15.27 1.99 11.29
C GLU A 292 14.91 3.36 11.86
N LYS A 293 13.72 3.49 12.47
CA LYS A 293 13.28 4.70 13.16
C LYS A 293 14.13 4.97 14.40
N GLU A 294 14.37 3.97 15.24
CA GLU A 294 15.24 4.08 16.41
C GLU A 294 16.67 4.47 16.02
N LYS A 295 17.21 3.85 14.96
CA LYS A 295 18.52 4.17 14.40
C LYS A 295 18.59 5.63 13.93
N LEU A 296 17.54 6.15 13.31
CA LEU A 296 17.49 7.55 12.88
C LEU A 296 17.50 8.50 14.09
N GLN A 297 16.69 8.22 15.11
CA GLN A 297 16.64 9.00 16.35
C GLN A 297 18.00 8.99 17.07
N ALA A 298 18.64 7.83 17.17
CA ALA A 298 19.97 7.71 17.76
C ALA A 298 21.02 8.52 17.00
N LYS A 299 20.96 8.55 15.65
CA LYS A 299 21.84 9.38 14.83
C LYS A 299 21.64 10.87 15.07
N GLU A 300 20.40 11.33 15.19
CA GLU A 300 20.07 12.73 15.50
C GLU A 300 20.62 13.14 16.87
N LEU A 301 20.46 12.29 17.89
CA LEU A 301 21.02 12.52 19.23
C LEU A 301 22.55 12.59 19.22
N ILE A 302 23.21 11.71 18.47
CA ILE A 302 24.67 11.75 18.32
C ILE A 302 25.11 13.04 17.63
N GLN A 303 24.43 13.46 16.56
CA GLN A 303 24.74 14.72 15.87
C GLN A 303 24.53 15.94 16.78
N GLU A 304 23.48 15.95 17.59
CA GLU A 304 23.25 16.98 18.60
C GLU A 304 24.36 17.00 19.66
N GLY A 305 24.73 15.83 20.18
CA GLY A 305 25.84 15.70 21.13
C GLY A 305 27.17 16.19 20.55
N GLN A 306 27.45 15.87 19.28
CA GLN A 306 28.64 16.35 18.56
C GLN A 306 28.64 17.87 18.38
N ARG A 307 27.49 18.46 18.01
CA ARG A 307 27.36 19.93 17.89
C ARG A 307 27.61 20.62 19.23
N ARG A 308 27.02 20.11 20.32
CA ARG A 308 27.25 20.64 21.67
C ARG A 308 28.71 20.53 22.10
N ALA A 309 29.34 19.39 21.85
CA ALA A 309 30.76 19.20 22.15
C ALA A 309 31.64 20.19 21.36
N GLN A 310 31.32 20.47 20.10
CA GLN A 310 32.03 21.46 19.29
C GLN A 310 31.87 22.89 19.86
N VAL A 311 30.66 23.28 20.26
CA VAL A 311 30.41 24.59 20.87
C VAL A 311 31.20 24.74 22.18
N LEU A 312 31.11 23.74 23.07
CA LEU A 312 31.85 23.75 24.33
C LEU A 312 33.37 23.77 24.12
N GLN A 313 33.87 23.05 23.12
CA GLN A 313 35.29 23.09 22.77
C GLN A 313 35.70 24.50 22.31
N GLN A 314 34.88 25.15 21.50
CA GLN A 314 35.14 26.53 21.06
C GLN A 314 35.09 27.53 22.22
N GLU A 315 34.14 27.40 23.14
CA GLU A 315 34.06 28.21 24.36
C GLU A 315 35.29 28.02 25.26
N LEU A 316 35.73 26.77 25.43
CA LEU A 316 36.96 26.46 26.17
C LEU A 316 38.19 27.07 25.51
N ASP A 317 38.32 26.94 24.19
CA ASP A 317 39.43 27.53 23.43
C ASP A 317 39.43 29.06 23.58
N ASN A 318 38.27 29.70 23.50
CA ASN A 318 38.12 31.14 23.74
C ASN A 318 38.56 31.52 25.17
N CYS A 319 38.10 30.80 26.19
CA CYS A 319 38.51 31.02 27.58
C CYS A 319 40.02 30.87 27.77
N VAL A 320 40.64 29.85 27.15
CA VAL A 320 42.08 29.63 27.17
C VAL A 320 42.83 30.78 26.48
N GLN A 321 42.33 31.30 25.36
CA GLN A 321 42.93 32.46 24.69
C GLN A 321 42.84 33.72 25.56
N VAL A 322 41.68 34.01 26.15
CA VAL A 322 41.50 35.14 27.08
C VAL A 322 42.48 35.05 28.25
N GLN A 323 42.66 33.86 28.84
CA GLN A 323 43.65 33.66 29.90
C GLN A 323 45.08 33.93 29.41
N ARG A 324 45.46 33.45 28.21
CA ARG A 324 46.78 33.71 27.63
C ARG A 324 47.02 35.20 27.43
N ASP A 325 46.02 35.92 26.94
CA ASP A 325 46.14 37.35 26.68
C ASP A 325 46.17 38.17 27.98
N PHE A 326 45.42 37.76 29.01
CA PHE A 326 45.52 38.33 30.35
C PHE A 326 46.94 38.17 30.93
N VAL A 327 47.56 36.99 30.77
CA VAL A 327 48.95 36.76 31.20
C VAL A 327 49.92 37.65 30.43
N LYS A 328 49.79 37.77 29.10
CA LYS A 328 50.65 38.69 28.32
C LYS A 328 50.48 40.15 28.72
N LEU A 329 49.24 40.59 28.96
CA LEU A 329 48.94 41.97 29.34
C LEU A 329 49.50 42.28 30.73
N SER A 330 49.33 41.38 31.69
CA SER A 330 49.88 41.54 33.05
C SER A 330 51.41 41.55 33.06
N GLN A 331 52.07 40.69 32.27
CA GLN A 331 53.53 40.75 32.08
C GLN A 331 53.98 42.07 31.44
N SER A 332 53.26 42.54 30.41
CA SER A 332 53.55 43.81 29.74
C SER A 332 53.42 44.99 30.70
N LEU A 333 52.37 44.99 31.53
CA LEU A 333 52.16 45.99 32.57
C LEU A 333 53.26 45.96 33.62
N GLN A 334 53.70 44.78 34.09
CA GLN A 334 54.83 44.65 35.01
C GLN A 334 56.11 45.22 34.41
N ILE A 335 56.40 44.94 33.14
CA ILE A 335 57.57 45.52 32.44
C ILE A 335 57.46 47.04 32.36
N GLN A 336 56.28 47.58 32.05
CA GLN A 336 56.06 49.03 32.01
C GLN A 336 56.23 49.68 33.39
N LEU A 337 55.68 49.07 34.45
CA LEU A 337 55.84 49.55 35.82
C LEU A 337 57.31 49.51 36.27
N GLU A 338 58.05 48.45 35.91
CA GLU A 338 59.47 48.34 36.21
C GLU A 338 60.30 49.39 35.45
N LYS A 339 59.97 49.68 34.18
CA LYS A 339 60.57 50.79 33.42
C LYS A 339 60.32 52.14 34.08
N ILE A 340 59.11 52.39 34.59
CA ILE A 340 58.79 53.63 35.32
C ILE A 340 59.62 53.72 36.60
N ARG A 341 59.70 52.64 37.39
CA ARG A 341 60.52 52.58 38.61
C ARG A 341 62.00 52.86 38.34
N GLN A 342 62.55 52.32 37.26
CA GLN A 342 63.94 52.58 36.85
C GLN A 342 64.14 54.03 36.40
N SER A 343 63.16 54.64 35.72
CA SER A 343 63.21 56.05 35.33
C SER A 343 63.11 57.02 36.52
N GLU A 344 62.49 56.62 37.64
CA GLU A 344 62.37 57.45 38.85
C GLU A 344 63.60 57.37 39.78
N HIS A 345 64.57 56.49 39.51
CA HIS A 345 65.80 56.39 40.31
C HIS A 345 66.82 57.51 40.04
N GLU A 346 66.59 58.36 39.04
CA GLU A 346 67.30 59.64 38.87
C GLU A 346 66.54 60.77 39.57
N VAL A 347 66.59 60.81 40.90
CA VAL A 347 66.05 61.93 41.69
C VAL A 347 66.94 63.16 41.50
N ARG A 348 66.67 63.94 40.46
CA ARG A 348 67.20 65.31 40.32
C ARG A 348 66.35 66.22 41.20
N TRP A 349 66.93 66.71 42.31
CA TRP A 349 66.34 67.79 43.09
C TRP A 349 66.10 68.98 42.14
N GLU A 350 64.84 69.38 41.96
CA GLU A 350 64.51 70.51 41.08
C GLU A 350 65.03 71.79 41.73
N ASP A 351 65.77 72.60 40.95
CA ASP A 351 66.16 73.92 41.41
C ASP A 351 64.93 74.83 41.47
N ASP A 352 64.88 75.72 42.46
CA ASP A 352 63.77 76.65 42.61
C ASP A 352 63.67 77.55 41.36
N ASP A 353 64.78 77.89 40.72
CA ASP A 353 64.77 78.79 39.55
C ASP A 353 64.17 78.17 38.28
N ASP A 354 64.21 76.83 38.17
CA ASP A 354 63.75 76.09 36.98
C ASP A 354 62.23 75.82 36.96
N VAL A 355 61.54 76.07 38.07
CA VAL A 355 60.11 75.71 38.22
C VAL A 355 59.23 76.93 38.37
N LEU A 356 58.46 77.23 37.33
CA LEU A 356 57.50 78.33 37.31
C LEU A 356 56.12 77.93 37.84
N MET A 357 55.76 76.64 37.80
CA MET A 357 54.42 76.13 38.11
C MET A 357 54.47 74.92 39.06
N CYS A 358 53.51 74.84 39.98
CA CYS A 358 53.37 73.70 40.90
C CYS A 358 53.17 72.39 40.14
N ARG A 359 53.96 71.36 40.44
CA ARG A 359 53.86 70.03 39.79
C ARG A 359 52.54 69.28 40.09
N GLY A 360 51.80 69.68 41.12
CA GLY A 360 50.49 69.11 41.48
C GLY A 360 49.33 69.80 40.75
N CYS A 361 49.04 71.05 41.12
CA CYS A 361 47.89 71.79 40.58
C CYS A 361 48.17 72.60 39.30
N LYS A 362 49.42 72.59 38.80
CA LYS A 362 49.85 73.34 37.61
C LYS A 362 49.58 74.85 37.69
N GLN A 363 49.53 75.44 38.90
CA GLN A 363 49.40 76.89 39.09
C GLN A 363 50.76 77.58 39.20
N LEU A 364 50.90 78.79 38.66
CA LEU A 364 52.13 79.59 38.71
C LEU A 364 52.53 79.94 40.16
N PHE A 365 53.82 79.85 40.47
CA PHE A 365 54.38 80.35 41.72
C PHE A 365 54.45 81.88 41.70
N ASN A 366 54.15 82.50 42.83
CA ASN A 366 54.18 83.96 43.01
C ASN A 366 54.54 84.28 44.47
N ARG A 367 54.66 85.56 44.84
CA ARG A 367 55.03 85.97 46.20
C ARG A 367 54.13 85.38 47.32
N HIS A 368 52.88 85.02 47.00
CA HIS A 368 51.93 84.42 47.95
C HIS A 368 51.89 82.89 47.89
N ARG A 369 52.46 82.26 46.85
CA ARG A 369 52.54 80.80 46.67
C ARG A 369 54.00 80.38 46.69
N ARG A 370 54.48 79.94 47.86
CA ARG A 370 55.85 79.51 48.07
C ARG A 370 56.13 78.15 47.40
N LYS A 371 57.36 77.97 46.93
CA LYS A 371 57.90 76.72 46.39
C LYS A 371 58.30 75.81 47.55
N LEU A 372 57.88 74.54 47.50
CA LEU A 372 58.21 73.52 48.50
C LEU A 372 58.54 72.20 47.81
N HIS A 373 59.69 71.61 48.11
CA HIS A 373 60.09 70.32 47.56
C HIS A 373 59.41 69.15 48.24
N CYS A 374 58.98 68.17 47.45
CA CYS A 374 58.65 66.85 47.93
C CYS A 374 59.93 66.15 48.40
N ARG A 375 59.97 65.74 49.67
CA ARG A 375 61.15 65.08 50.27
C ARG A 375 61.42 63.67 49.75
N HIS A 376 60.55 63.13 48.89
CA HIS A 376 60.74 61.83 48.23
C HIS A 376 61.22 61.98 46.79
N CYS A 377 60.52 62.75 45.94
CA CYS A 377 60.84 62.85 44.50
C CYS A 377 61.59 64.12 44.10
N GLY A 378 61.88 65.04 45.04
CA GLY A 378 62.66 66.26 44.78
C GLY A 378 61.96 67.31 43.92
N ARG A 379 60.71 67.08 43.51
CA ARG A 379 59.91 68.01 42.69
C ARG A 379 59.27 69.13 43.52
N ILE A 380 58.99 70.27 42.89
CA ILE A 380 58.45 71.47 43.56
C ILE A 380 56.92 71.57 43.49
N PHE A 381 56.29 71.77 44.65
CA PHE A 381 54.86 71.90 44.86
C PHE A 381 54.53 73.16 45.66
N CYS A 382 53.27 73.59 45.63
CA CYS A 382 52.75 74.58 46.57
C CYS A 382 52.26 73.92 47.85
N ASP A 383 52.14 74.69 48.93
CA ASP A 383 51.73 74.16 50.25
C ASP A 383 50.42 73.32 50.23
N PRO A 384 49.34 73.72 49.52
CA PRO A 384 48.14 72.88 49.39
C PRO A 384 48.40 71.51 48.76
N CYS A 385 49.32 71.44 47.78
CA CYS A 385 49.68 70.21 47.09
C CYS A 385 50.74 69.37 47.83
N LEU A 386 51.35 69.93 48.89
CA LEU A 386 52.35 69.28 49.72
C LEU A 386 51.86 69.15 51.18
N SER A 387 50.63 68.67 51.32
CA SER A 387 49.92 68.52 52.60
C SER A 387 50.14 67.16 53.27
N ARG A 388 50.61 66.16 52.52
CA ARG A 388 50.78 64.79 53.01
C ARG A 388 52.16 64.60 53.64
N THR A 389 52.23 63.82 54.71
CA THR A 389 53.47 63.57 55.45
C THR A 389 53.67 62.07 55.63
N VAL A 390 54.88 61.60 55.36
CA VAL A 390 55.28 60.19 55.52
C VAL A 390 56.46 60.09 56.47
N SER A 391 56.62 58.95 57.15
CA SER A 391 57.79 58.68 57.97
C SER A 391 58.97 58.33 57.06
N SER A 392 60.03 59.16 57.07
CA SER A 392 61.20 58.98 56.21
C SER A 392 62.52 58.90 57.01
N GLY A 393 63.45 58.09 56.50
CA GLY A 393 64.77 57.83 57.09
C GLY A 393 64.78 56.85 58.28
N PRO A 394 65.97 56.43 58.76
CA PRO A 394 66.12 55.45 59.85
C PRO A 394 65.48 55.88 61.18
N GLN A 395 65.35 57.20 61.39
CA GLN A 395 64.78 57.81 62.60
C GLN A 395 63.28 58.14 62.48
N ARG A 396 62.59 57.67 61.42
CA ARG A 396 61.15 57.89 61.16
C ARG A 396 60.71 59.36 61.32
N LYS A 397 61.47 60.29 60.75
CA LYS A 397 61.12 61.72 60.84
C LYS A 397 59.96 62.04 59.88
N PRO A 398 58.99 62.90 60.28
CA PRO A 398 57.92 63.31 59.39
C PRO A 398 58.48 64.13 58.22
N ALA A 399 58.25 63.65 57.00
CA ALA A 399 58.67 64.29 55.76
C ALA A 399 57.47 64.60 54.88
N LYS A 400 57.31 65.88 54.49
CA LYS A 400 56.27 66.30 53.55
C LYS A 400 56.53 65.73 52.15
N VAL A 401 55.52 65.11 51.55
CA VAL A 401 55.57 64.51 50.22
C VAL A 401 54.33 64.86 49.41
N CYS A 402 54.42 64.79 48.08
CA CYS A 402 53.26 64.98 47.22
C CYS A 402 52.32 63.76 47.28
N GLU A 403 51.09 63.92 46.78
CA GLU A 403 50.04 62.88 46.81
C GLU A 403 50.45 61.59 46.08
N VAL A 404 51.14 61.70 44.96
CA VAL A 404 51.68 60.54 44.22
C VAL A 404 52.72 59.80 45.07
N CYS A 405 53.67 60.52 45.67
CA CYS A 405 54.67 59.91 46.55
C CYS A 405 54.06 59.35 47.85
N HIS A 406 52.99 59.94 48.35
CA HIS A 406 52.28 59.41 49.52
C HIS A 406 51.64 58.05 49.20
N THR A 407 50.97 57.93 48.05
CA THR A 407 50.36 56.65 47.62
C THR A 407 51.41 55.57 47.31
N LEU A 408 52.61 55.96 46.85
CA LEU A 408 53.71 55.02 46.63
C LEU A 408 54.42 54.58 47.92
N LEU A 409 54.56 55.46 48.92
CA LEU A 409 55.31 55.16 50.16
C LEU A 409 54.45 54.60 51.30
N VAL A 410 53.13 54.76 51.25
CA VAL A 410 52.20 54.26 52.27
C VAL A 410 51.43 53.08 51.69
N SER A 411 51.77 51.87 52.14
CA SER A 411 51.20 50.61 51.66
C SER A 411 49.69 50.43 51.94
N GLU A 412 49.11 51.23 52.84
CA GLU A 412 47.68 51.18 53.21
C GLU A 412 46.81 52.22 52.48
N THR A 413 47.38 53.04 51.59
CA THR A 413 46.59 53.98 50.78
C THR A 413 46.21 53.40 49.43
N ALA A 414 44.94 53.60 49.04
CA ALA A 414 44.44 53.21 47.72
C ALA A 414 45.34 53.82 46.61
N PRO A 415 45.73 53.04 45.59
CA PRO A 415 46.55 53.54 44.49
C PRO A 415 45.89 54.76 43.85
N TYR A 416 46.66 55.80 43.54
CA TYR A 416 46.18 57.06 42.93
C TYR A 416 45.29 56.85 41.68
N PHE A 417 45.44 55.71 40.99
CA PHE A 417 44.66 55.33 39.81
C PHE A 417 43.35 54.59 40.11
N SER A 418 43.00 54.37 41.38
CA SER A 418 41.77 53.66 41.78
C SER A 418 40.59 54.61 41.89
N VAL A 419 40.32 55.38 40.83
CA VAL A 419 39.04 56.07 40.68
C VAL A 419 38.07 55.06 40.06
N GLU A 420 36.89 54.97 40.67
CA GLU A 420 35.86 53.92 40.55
C GLU A 420 35.57 53.39 39.13
N VAL A 421 35.33 52.07 39.06
CA VAL A 421 34.87 51.36 37.86
C VAL A 421 33.43 51.82 37.54
N PRO A 422 33.10 52.21 36.28
CA PRO A 422 31.73 52.53 35.91
C PRO A 422 30.82 51.32 36.15
N HIS A 423 29.83 51.49 37.04
CA HIS A 423 28.73 50.55 37.18
C HIS A 423 27.87 50.56 35.91
N SER A 424 28.19 49.68 34.98
CA SER A 424 27.27 49.29 33.91
C SER A 424 27.53 47.85 33.54
N GLN A 425 26.47 47.04 33.63
CA GLN A 425 26.35 45.62 33.25
C GLN A 425 26.53 44.59 34.38
N LEU A 426 25.58 44.60 35.32
CA LEU A 426 25.03 43.38 35.89
C LEU A 426 23.51 43.50 35.81
N ASP A 427 22.97 43.14 34.64
CA ASP A 427 21.60 42.65 34.48
C ASP A 427 21.57 41.94 33.12
N GLY A 428 21.59 40.60 33.16
CA GLY A 428 21.57 39.79 31.94
C GLY A 428 22.15 38.39 32.12
N ALA A 429 21.58 37.60 33.03
CA ALA A 429 21.45 36.15 32.89
C ALA A 429 20.36 35.65 33.85
#